data_AF-A0A967BPT5-F1
#
_entry.id   AF-A0A967BPT5-F1
#
_cell.length_a   1.000
_cell.length_b   1.000
_cell.length_c   1.000
_cell.angle_alpha   90.00
_cell.angle_beta   90.00
_cell.angle_gamma   90.00
#
_symmetry.space_group_name_H-M   'P 1'
#
loop_
_entity.id
_entity.type
_entity.pdbx_description
1 polymer ?
#
loop_
_entity_poly.entity_id
_entity_poly.type
_entity_poly.pdbx_seq_one_letter_code
_entity_poly.pdbx_strand_id
1 'polypeptide(L)'
;MKKFIIHPFLFALFNILFLFSHNIDQVYKFEFLLPTTIALGITLLLVLLSILIFRDYNKATIIISISIILFFSYGRIFDLIANQYIGNFEVGRHRYLMFIWGLLFAGGAYLIIRGRSDLQQLTKVLNITALSLVLIPLYNIGVYQLNKKNIQLYDKKCIECLDLTASDFEEVTEYRDIYYIILDGYASTSTLKDVCGYDNQNFNNYLISKGFYVASKSQSNYPMTFL
;
A
#
# COMPACT_ATOMS: atom_id res chain seq x y z
N MET A 1 36.98 -14.41 1.86
CA MET A 1 36.07 -13.33 1.40
C MET A 1 35.04 -13.07 2.50
N LYS A 2 34.87 -11.82 2.94
CA LYS A 2 33.83 -11.45 3.94
C LYS A 2 32.45 -11.85 3.40
N LYS A 3 31.73 -12.69 4.14
CA LYS A 3 30.39 -13.16 3.78
C LYS A 3 29.39 -12.02 4.02
N PHE A 4 28.96 -11.35 2.97
CA PHE A 4 27.87 -10.36 3.07
C PHE A 4 26.53 -11.10 3.09
N ILE A 5 25.87 -11.13 4.25
CA ILE A 5 24.54 -11.69 4.40
C ILE A 5 23.53 -10.55 4.42
N ILE A 6 22.88 -10.35 3.27
CA ILE A 6 22.01 -9.18 3.05
C ILE A 6 20.56 -9.60 2.74
N HIS A 7 20.32 -10.88 2.45
CA HIS A 7 19.01 -11.39 2.08
C HIS A 7 17.87 -11.02 3.06
N PRO A 8 18.01 -10.98 4.41
CA PRO A 8 16.89 -10.59 5.26
C PRO A 8 16.43 -9.17 5.00
N PHE A 9 17.38 -8.25 4.80
CA PHE A 9 17.13 -6.84 4.49
C PHE A 9 16.56 -6.66 3.08
N LEU A 10 17.08 -7.41 2.11
CA LEU A 10 16.55 -7.39 0.74
C LEU A 10 15.13 -7.94 0.67
N PHE A 11 14.77 -8.98 1.43
CA PHE A 11 13.39 -9.46 1.50
C PHE A 11 12.46 -8.42 2.15
N ALA A 12 12.90 -7.74 3.22
CA ALA A 12 12.12 -6.65 3.82
C ALA A 12 11.92 -5.50 2.83
N LEU A 13 13.00 -5.07 2.16
CA LEU A 13 12.98 -4.02 1.14
C LEU A 13 12.07 -4.38 -0.03
N PHE A 14 12.18 -5.61 -0.54
CA PHE A 14 11.38 -6.11 -1.65
C PHE A 14 9.88 -5.94 -1.38
N ASN A 15 9.38 -6.37 -0.22
CA ASN A 15 7.95 -6.33 0.06
C ASN A 15 7.39 -4.90 0.04
N ILE A 16 8.17 -3.93 0.50
CA ILE A 16 7.78 -2.52 0.53
C ILE A 16 7.87 -1.90 -0.86
N LEU A 17 8.96 -2.15 -1.60
CA LEU A 17 9.11 -1.70 -2.98
C LEU A 17 8.05 -2.31 -3.89
N PHE A 18 7.69 -3.58 -3.68
CA PHE A 18 6.64 -4.25 -4.43
C PHE A 18 5.31 -3.53 -4.25
N LEU A 19 4.91 -3.27 -3.00
CA LEU A 19 3.68 -2.56 -2.71
C LEU A 19 3.69 -1.13 -3.28
N PHE A 20 4.81 -0.41 -3.11
CA PHE A 20 4.97 0.93 -3.67
C PHE A 20 4.89 0.92 -5.21
N SER A 21 5.56 -0.03 -5.87
CA SER A 21 5.57 -0.11 -7.34
C SER A 21 4.19 -0.37 -7.92
N HIS A 22 3.32 -1.07 -7.19
CA HIS A 22 1.96 -1.36 -7.62
C HIS A 22 0.98 -0.20 -7.36
N ASN A 23 1.30 0.69 -6.41
CA ASN A 23 0.46 1.83 -6.02
C ASN A 23 1.13 3.17 -6.35
N ILE A 24 2.08 3.18 -7.29
CA ILE A 24 2.93 4.35 -7.56
C ILE A 24 2.16 5.58 -8.08
N ASP A 25 0.96 5.36 -8.62
CA ASP A 25 0.02 6.41 -9.02
C ASP A 25 -0.74 7.04 -7.85
N GLN A 26 -0.90 6.30 -6.75
CA GLN A 26 -1.75 6.65 -5.61
C GLN A 26 -0.94 7.18 -4.41
N VAL A 27 0.39 7.03 -4.44
CA VAL A 27 1.29 7.28 -3.30
C VAL A 27 2.29 8.38 -3.66
N TYR A 28 2.56 9.31 -2.75
CA TYR A 28 3.51 10.38 -3.01
C TYR A 28 4.96 9.85 -3.09
N LYS A 29 5.82 10.57 -3.83
CA LYS A 29 7.16 10.13 -4.28
C LYS A 29 8.16 9.71 -3.18
N PHE A 30 7.84 9.85 -1.89
CA PHE A 30 8.74 9.46 -0.79
C PHE A 30 8.04 8.77 0.38
N GLU A 31 6.74 8.48 0.28
CA GLU A 31 6.00 7.87 1.40
C GLU A 31 6.46 6.44 1.71
N PHE A 32 7.12 5.76 0.76
CA PHE A 32 7.71 4.44 1.00
C PHE A 32 8.97 4.48 1.90
N LEU A 33 9.61 5.64 2.08
CA LEU A 33 10.85 5.76 2.86
C LEU A 33 10.65 5.43 4.34
N LEU A 34 9.59 5.94 4.95
CA LEU A 34 9.30 5.71 6.37
C LEU A 34 9.03 4.22 6.66
N PRO A 35 8.10 3.54 5.94
CA PRO A 35 7.91 2.10 6.07
C PRO A 35 9.19 1.30 5.82
N THR A 36 10.00 1.71 4.83
CA THR A 36 11.29 1.04 4.53
C THR A 36 12.25 1.13 5.69
N THR A 37 12.46 2.32 6.25
CA THR A 37 13.35 2.54 7.39
C THR A 37 12.87 1.76 8.62
N ILE A 38 11.56 1.77 8.91
CA ILE A 38 10.98 1.01 10.02
C ILE A 38 11.22 -0.50 9.82
N ALA A 39 10.92 -1.04 8.64
CA ALA A 39 11.07 -2.47 8.39
C ALA A 39 12.53 -2.92 8.40
N LEU A 40 13.46 -2.12 7.88
CA LEU A 40 14.90 -2.40 7.96
C LEU A 40 15.39 -2.34 9.42
N GLY A 41 14.90 -1.38 10.21
CA GLY A 41 15.20 -1.28 11.64
C GLY A 41 14.70 -2.48 12.44
N ILE A 42 13.45 -2.91 12.20
CA ILE A 42 12.88 -4.12 12.80
C ILE A 42 13.66 -5.36 12.36
N THR A 43 14.00 -5.46 11.07
CA THR A 43 14.79 -6.58 10.55
C THR A 43 16.16 -6.66 11.22
N LEU A 44 16.84 -5.52 11.39
CA LEU A 44 18.11 -5.45 12.10
C LEU A 44 17.95 -5.93 13.54
N LEU A 45 16.96 -5.42 14.27
CA LEU A 45 16.67 -5.81 15.65
C LEU A 45 16.43 -7.33 15.76
N LEU A 46 15.58 -7.89 14.89
CA LEU A 46 15.27 -9.32 14.88
C LEU A 46 16.49 -10.19 14.57
N VAL A 47 17.35 -9.75 13.64
CA VAL A 47 18.62 -10.43 13.34
C VAL A 47 19.54 -10.40 14.57
N LEU A 48 19.71 -9.25 15.22
CA LEU A 48 20.55 -9.12 16.43
C LEU A 48 20.06 -10.01 17.58
N LEU A 49 18.75 -10.01 17.84
CA LEU A 49 18.13 -10.88 18.86
C LEU A 49 18.32 -12.35 18.51
N SER A 50 18.14 -12.72 17.24
CA SER A 50 18.32 -14.11 16.78
C SER A 50 19.78 -14.56 16.88
N ILE A 51 20.75 -13.67 16.61
CA ILE A 51 22.17 -13.97 16.81
C ILE A 51 22.46 -14.25 18.28
N LEU A 52 21.86 -13.50 19.21
CA LEU A 52 22.04 -13.73 20.65
C LEU A 52 21.51 -15.10 21.08
N ILE A 53 20.38 -15.54 20.51
CA ILE A 53 19.74 -16.82 20.82
C ILE A 53 20.50 -17.99 20.19
N PHE A 54 20.76 -17.94 18.88
CA PHE A 54 21.32 -19.07 18.14
C PHE A 54 22.84 -19.11 18.12
N ARG A 55 23.51 -18.00 18.47
CA ARG A 55 24.97 -17.82 18.44
C ARG A 55 25.62 -18.16 17.10
N ASP A 56 24.84 -18.18 16.02
CA ASP A 56 25.27 -18.46 14.65
C ASP A 56 24.62 -17.44 13.70
N TYR A 57 25.46 -16.65 13.06
CA TYR A 57 25.05 -15.57 12.17
C TYR A 57 24.30 -16.08 10.93
N ASN A 58 24.70 -17.21 10.34
CA ASN A 58 24.04 -17.75 9.15
C ASN A 58 22.66 -18.31 9.51
N LYS A 59 22.57 -19.06 10.62
CA LYS A 59 21.29 -19.60 11.08
C LYS A 59 20.30 -18.48 11.42
N ALA A 60 20.75 -17.48 12.19
CA ALA A 60 19.92 -16.35 12.60
C ALA A 60 19.34 -15.60 11.39
N THR A 61 20.19 -15.23 10.42
CA THR A 61 19.76 -14.47 9.23
C THR A 61 18.82 -15.27 8.33
N ILE A 62 19.05 -16.58 8.15
CA ILE A 62 18.16 -17.45 7.37
C ILE A 62 16.81 -17.60 8.05
N ILE A 63 16.79 -17.84 9.36
CA ILE A 63 15.54 -17.92 10.13
C ILE A 63 14.75 -16.62 10.01
N ILE A 64 15.39 -15.45 10.15
CA ILE A 64 14.70 -14.17 9.97
C ILE A 64 14.19 -13.97 8.55
N SER A 65 14.89 -14.48 7.54
CA SER A 65 14.40 -14.40 6.16
C SER A 65 13.15 -15.25 5.95
N ILE A 66 13.11 -16.45 6.53
CA ILE A 66 11.91 -17.29 6.56
C ILE A 66 10.77 -16.55 7.27
N SER A 67 11.03 -15.93 8.43
CA SER A 67 10.03 -15.14 9.16
C SER A 67 9.47 -14.00 8.32
N ILE A 68 10.33 -13.23 7.65
CA ILE A 68 9.93 -12.09 6.81
C ILE A 68 9.07 -12.56 5.64
N ILE A 69 9.51 -13.62 4.93
CA ILE A 69 8.76 -14.19 3.80
C ILE A 69 7.37 -14.66 4.26
N LEU A 70 7.29 -15.40 5.37
CA LEU A 70 6.02 -15.89 5.90
C LEU A 70 5.11 -14.74 6.37
N PHE A 71 5.66 -13.74 7.06
CA PHE A 71 4.90 -12.60 7.55
C PHE A 71 4.26 -11.80 6.40
N PHE A 72 5.05 -11.39 5.40
CA PHE A 72 4.53 -10.57 4.30
C PHE A 72 3.68 -11.36 3.30
N SER A 73 3.86 -12.67 3.17
CA SER A 73 3.01 -13.52 2.32
C SER A 73 1.67 -13.88 2.96
N TYR A 74 1.54 -13.79 4.30
CA TYR A 74 0.34 -14.23 5.02
C TYR A 74 -0.94 -13.58 4.49
N GLY A 75 -0.99 -12.24 4.40
CA GLY A 75 -2.17 -11.52 3.93
C GLY A 75 -2.52 -11.87 2.48
N ARG A 76 -1.50 -11.94 1.61
CA ARG A 76 -1.69 -12.27 0.19
C ARG A 76 -2.26 -13.67 -0.02
N ILE A 77 -1.77 -14.65 0.74
CA ILE A 77 -2.33 -16.00 0.67
C ILE A 77 -3.72 -16.04 1.30
N PHE A 78 -3.93 -15.34 2.42
CA PHE A 78 -5.23 -15.24 3.04
C PHE A 78 -6.28 -14.72 2.06
N ASP A 79 -6.01 -13.62 1.36
CA ASP A 79 -6.95 -13.03 0.41
C ASP A 79 -7.32 -13.99 -0.74
N LEU A 80 -6.40 -14.87 -1.16
CA LEU A 80 -6.66 -15.88 -2.19
C LEU A 80 -7.57 -17.01 -1.71
N ILE A 81 -7.49 -17.37 -0.43
CA ILE A 81 -8.28 -18.47 0.14
C ILE A 81 -9.51 -17.99 0.91
N ALA A 82 -9.59 -16.69 1.21
CA ALA A 82 -10.72 -16.09 1.89
C ALA A 82 -12.01 -16.38 1.11
N ASN A 83 -13.07 -16.74 1.83
CA ASN A 83 -14.37 -17.12 1.26
C ASN A 83 -14.35 -18.33 0.30
N GLN A 84 -13.26 -19.11 0.26
CA GLN A 84 -13.20 -20.35 -0.50
C GLN A 84 -13.73 -21.52 0.32
N TYR A 85 -14.51 -22.38 -0.34
CA TYR A 85 -15.13 -23.57 0.27
C TYR A 85 -14.66 -24.84 -0.46
N ILE A 86 -14.37 -25.89 0.31
CA ILE A 86 -14.20 -27.25 -0.19
C ILE A 86 -15.39 -28.07 0.34
N GLY A 87 -16.38 -28.31 -0.53
CA GLY A 87 -17.68 -28.84 -0.09
C GLY A 87 -18.35 -27.86 0.88
N ASN A 88 -18.67 -28.32 2.09
CA ASN A 88 -19.27 -27.49 3.14
C ASN A 88 -18.24 -26.86 4.10
N PHE A 89 -16.95 -27.00 3.82
CA PHE A 89 -15.89 -26.53 4.70
C PHE A 89 -15.26 -25.23 4.17
N GLU A 90 -15.33 -24.18 4.98
CA GLU A 90 -14.67 -22.90 4.68
C GLU A 90 -13.17 -22.97 4.98
N VAL A 91 -12.36 -22.93 3.94
CA VAL A 91 -10.90 -23.05 4.03
C VAL A 91 -10.27 -21.72 4.48
N GLY A 92 -10.87 -20.60 4.06
CA GLY A 92 -10.36 -19.24 4.22
C GLY A 92 -10.40 -18.67 5.64
N ARG A 93 -10.27 -19.50 6.69
CA ARG A 93 -10.28 -19.02 8.07
C ARG A 93 -8.88 -18.78 8.60
N HIS A 94 -8.68 -17.62 9.26
CA HIS A 94 -7.39 -17.24 9.86
C HIS A 94 -6.80 -18.31 10.78
N ARG A 95 -7.64 -19.06 11.53
CA ARG A 95 -7.17 -20.11 12.44
C ARG A 95 -6.38 -21.22 11.73
N TYR A 96 -6.82 -21.63 10.54
CA TYR A 96 -6.18 -22.72 9.79
C TYR A 96 -4.90 -22.20 9.15
N LEU A 97 -4.94 -21.01 8.55
CA LEU A 97 -3.78 -20.40 7.94
C LEU A 97 -2.68 -20.11 8.96
N MET A 98 -3.03 -19.57 10.13
CA MET A 98 -2.08 -19.31 11.22
C MET A 98 -1.42 -20.61 11.72
N PHE A 99 -2.19 -21.69 11.84
CA PHE A 99 -1.63 -22.99 12.22
C PHE A 99 -0.63 -23.52 11.17
N ILE A 100 -0.99 -23.46 9.89
CA ILE A 100 -0.10 -23.87 8.79
C ILE A 100 1.17 -23.01 8.75
N TRP A 101 1.04 -21.68 8.89
CA TRP A 101 2.19 -20.76 8.91
C TRP A 101 3.09 -21.01 10.11
N GLY A 102 2.50 -21.28 11.28
CA GLY A 102 3.25 -21.66 12.48
C GLY A 102 4.04 -22.96 12.28
N LEU A 103 3.43 -23.97 11.66
CA LEU A 103 4.11 -25.22 11.32
C LEU A 103 5.24 -25.02 10.29
N LEU A 104 5.01 -24.22 9.25
CA LEU A 104 6.04 -23.90 8.26
C LEU A 104 7.22 -23.16 8.89
N PHE A 105 6.95 -22.18 9.75
CA PHE A 105 7.99 -21.46 10.48
C PHE A 105 8.76 -22.38 11.42
N ALA A 106 8.05 -23.14 12.27
CA ALA A 106 8.68 -24.04 13.24
C ALA A 106 9.49 -25.15 12.54
N GLY A 107 8.94 -25.76 11.48
CA GLY A 107 9.63 -26.76 10.68
C GLY A 107 10.86 -26.20 9.97
N GLY A 108 10.73 -25.04 9.31
CA GLY A 108 11.85 -24.35 8.67
C GLY A 108 12.96 -23.98 9.66
N ALA A 109 12.60 -23.36 10.79
CA ALA A 109 13.54 -23.00 11.84
C ALA A 109 14.22 -24.24 12.43
N TYR A 110 13.47 -25.30 12.72
CA TYR A 110 13.99 -26.56 13.22
C TYR A 110 15.03 -27.18 12.28
N LEU A 111 14.74 -27.24 10.98
CA LEU A 111 15.67 -27.77 9.97
C LEU A 111 16.96 -26.96 9.89
N ILE A 112 16.89 -25.63 10.00
CA ILE A 112 18.08 -24.75 10.00
C ILE A 112 18.89 -24.89 11.29
N ILE A 113 18.22 -24.99 12.45
CA ILE A 113 18.88 -25.15 13.75
C ILE A 113 19.59 -26.51 13.82
N ARG A 114 18.90 -27.60 13.42
CA ARG A 114 19.42 -28.98 13.46
C ARG A 114 20.35 -29.33 12.29
N GLY A 115 20.26 -28.57 11.19
CA GLY A 115 21.05 -28.77 9.99
C GLY A 115 22.54 -28.47 10.17
N ARG A 116 23.30 -28.72 9.09
CA ARG A 116 24.75 -28.47 9.05
C ARG A 116 25.05 -26.98 9.29
N SER A 117 26.20 -26.71 9.89
CA SER A 117 26.69 -25.34 10.13
C SER A 117 27.12 -24.62 8.85
N ASP A 118 27.49 -25.37 7.79
CA ASP A 118 27.87 -24.77 6.51
C ASP A 118 26.66 -24.45 5.64
N LEU A 119 26.08 -23.27 5.85
CA LEU A 119 24.92 -22.76 5.12
C LEU A 119 25.31 -21.78 3.99
N GLN A 120 26.57 -21.78 3.57
CA GLN A 120 27.11 -20.80 2.60
C GLN A 120 26.40 -20.83 1.25
N GLN A 121 26.16 -22.01 0.71
CA GLN A 121 25.46 -22.16 -0.58
C GLN A 121 24.02 -21.63 -0.47
N LEU A 122 23.32 -21.96 0.63
CA LEU A 122 21.97 -21.49 0.87
C LEU A 122 21.92 -19.96 1.02
N THR A 123 22.83 -19.37 1.80
CA THR A 123 22.96 -17.91 1.90
C THR A 123 23.22 -17.26 0.54
N LYS A 124 24.05 -17.87 -0.31
CA LYS A 124 24.34 -17.35 -1.65
C LYS A 124 23.09 -17.38 -2.53
N VAL A 125 22.35 -18.50 -2.52
CA VAL A 125 21.08 -18.64 -3.23
C VAL A 125 20.08 -17.59 -2.72
N LEU A 126 19.89 -17.45 -1.41
CA LEU A 126 18.98 -16.48 -0.83
C LEU A 126 19.34 -15.02 -1.17
N ASN A 127 20.62 -14.67 -1.16
CA ASN A 127 21.08 -13.33 -1.58
C ASN A 127 20.74 -13.06 -3.05
N ILE A 128 21.01 -14.03 -3.94
CA ILE A 128 20.69 -13.90 -5.38
C ILE A 128 19.17 -13.77 -5.56
N THR A 129 18.38 -14.65 -4.95
CA THR A 129 16.92 -14.62 -5.03
C THR A 129 16.36 -13.29 -4.53
N ALA A 130 16.78 -12.83 -3.35
CA ALA A 130 16.30 -11.58 -2.77
C ALA A 130 16.68 -10.38 -3.64
N LEU A 131 17.89 -10.38 -4.21
CA LEU A 131 18.33 -9.34 -5.15
C LEU A 131 17.47 -9.34 -6.41
N SER A 132 17.25 -10.51 -7.02
CA SER A 132 16.39 -10.66 -8.19
C SER A 132 14.98 -10.14 -7.92
N LEU A 133 14.41 -10.46 -6.75
CA LEU A 133 13.10 -9.97 -6.34
C LEU A 133 13.05 -8.44 -6.21
N VAL A 134 14.09 -7.81 -5.65
CA VAL A 134 14.18 -6.33 -5.54
C VAL A 134 14.30 -5.66 -6.90
N LEU A 135 14.94 -6.29 -7.88
CA LEU A 135 15.09 -5.72 -9.22
C LEU A 135 13.75 -5.58 -9.96
N ILE A 136 12.77 -6.46 -9.70
CA ILE A 136 11.44 -6.42 -10.34
C ILE A 136 10.68 -5.11 -10.04
N PRO A 137 10.41 -4.73 -8.78
CA PRO A 137 9.72 -3.47 -8.49
C PRO A 137 10.56 -2.26 -8.87
N LEU A 138 11.90 -2.32 -8.79
CA LEU A 138 12.75 -1.23 -9.27
C LEU A 138 12.61 -1.00 -10.78
N TYR A 139 12.52 -2.07 -11.56
CA TYR A 139 12.23 -1.99 -12.99
C TYR A 139 10.87 -1.33 -13.25
N ASN A 140 9.82 -1.76 -12.54
CA ASN A 140 8.47 -1.18 -12.68
C ASN A 140 8.46 0.31 -12.33
N ILE A 141 9.12 0.70 -11.23
CA ILE A 141 9.27 2.11 -10.81
C ILE A 141 10.01 2.91 -11.89
N GLY A 142 11.09 2.35 -12.48
CA GLY A 142 11.85 2.99 -13.54
C GLY A 142 11.03 3.22 -14.81
N VAL A 143 10.32 2.19 -15.28
CA VAL A 143 9.42 2.28 -16.45
C VAL A 143 8.32 3.30 -16.20
N TYR A 144 7.71 3.29 -15.00
CA TYR A 144 6.70 4.27 -14.62
C TYR A 144 7.22 5.71 -14.69
N GLN A 145 8.41 5.98 -14.17
CA GLN A 145 8.99 7.32 -14.19
C GLN A 145 9.29 7.83 -15.62
N LEU A 146 9.67 6.93 -16.53
CA LEU A 146 9.87 7.27 -17.94
C LEU A 146 8.53 7.58 -18.64
N ASN A 147 7.50 6.77 -18.39
CA ASN A 147 6.19 6.93 -19.00
C ASN A 147 5.44 8.17 -18.47
N LYS A 148 5.59 8.51 -17.17
CA LYS A 148 4.93 9.68 -16.56
C LYS A 148 5.31 10.99 -17.24
N LYS A 149 6.55 11.12 -17.73
CA LYS A 149 6.98 12.31 -18.49
C LYS A 149 6.17 12.50 -19.77
N ASN A 150 5.77 11.40 -20.42
CA ASN A 150 4.96 11.45 -21.65
C ASN A 150 3.50 11.82 -21.37
N ILE A 151 2.96 11.48 -20.19
CA ILE A 151 1.57 11.80 -19.80
C ILE A 151 1.43 13.28 -19.41
N GLN A 152 2.39 13.85 -18.66
CA GLN A 152 2.37 15.28 -18.34
C GLN A 152 2.43 16.19 -19.57
N LEU A 153 2.98 15.69 -20.69
CA LEU A 153 2.96 16.38 -21.99
C LEU A 153 1.55 16.45 -22.60
N TYR A 154 0.64 15.53 -22.27
CA TYR A 154 -0.76 15.54 -22.71
C TYR A 154 -1.64 16.46 -21.86
N ASP A 155 -1.51 16.43 -20.53
CA ASP A 155 -2.31 17.31 -19.63
C ASP A 155 -2.03 18.79 -19.87
N LYS A 156 -0.77 19.14 -20.19
CA LYS A 156 -0.42 20.53 -20.50
C LYS A 156 -1.08 21.03 -21.79
N LYS A 157 -1.42 20.11 -22.71
CA LYS A 157 -2.11 20.41 -23.97
C LYS A 157 -3.61 20.65 -23.79
N CYS A 158 -4.21 20.14 -22.71
CA CYS A 158 -5.63 20.37 -22.41
C CYS A 158 -5.91 21.79 -21.87
N ILE A 159 -4.96 22.42 -21.18
CA ILE A 159 -5.09 23.84 -20.80
C ILE A 159 -5.10 24.73 -22.05
N GLU A 160 -4.42 24.30 -23.11
CA GLU A 160 -4.39 24.98 -24.41
C GLU A 160 -5.66 24.76 -25.25
N CYS A 161 -6.47 23.72 -24.97
CA CYS A 161 -7.73 23.51 -25.71
C CYS A 161 -8.94 24.26 -25.14
N LEU A 162 -8.79 24.94 -24.00
CA LEU A 162 -9.62 26.09 -23.67
C LEU A 162 -9.00 27.32 -24.36
N ASP A 163 -9.26 27.44 -25.66
CA ASP A 163 -8.99 28.66 -26.46
C ASP A 163 -9.97 29.78 -26.06
N LEU A 164 -10.17 29.99 -24.75
CA LEU A 164 -10.82 31.18 -24.24
C LEU A 164 -9.79 32.29 -24.31
N THR A 165 -9.77 32.99 -25.44
CA THR A 165 -9.01 34.21 -25.55
C THR A 165 -9.59 35.22 -24.55
N ALA A 166 -8.74 35.94 -23.83
CA ALA A 166 -9.19 36.97 -22.88
C ALA A 166 -10.07 38.06 -23.54
N SER A 167 -10.11 38.11 -24.88
CA SER A 167 -11.01 38.95 -25.69
C SER A 167 -12.47 38.50 -25.74
N ASP A 168 -12.80 37.27 -25.32
CA ASP A 168 -14.18 36.76 -25.31
C ASP A 168 -14.96 37.15 -24.04
N PHE A 169 -14.27 37.74 -23.05
CA PHE A 169 -14.89 38.28 -21.84
C PHE A 169 -14.92 39.81 -21.95
N GLU A 170 -16.11 40.40 -21.89
CA GLU A 170 -16.24 41.84 -21.61
C GLU A 170 -15.41 42.16 -20.35
N GLU A 171 -14.77 43.33 -20.34
CA GLU A 171 -13.92 43.77 -19.23
C GLU A 171 -14.77 43.83 -17.95
N VAL A 172 -14.77 42.74 -17.17
CA VAL A 172 -15.51 42.63 -15.92
C VAL A 172 -14.83 43.55 -14.93
N THR A 173 -15.40 44.74 -14.73
CA THR A 173 -14.89 45.74 -13.80
C THR A 173 -15.19 45.39 -12.34
N GLU A 174 -16.04 44.40 -12.10
CA GLU A 174 -16.46 43.96 -10.77
C GLU A 174 -16.48 42.43 -10.67
N TYR A 175 -15.40 41.85 -10.13
CA TYR A 175 -15.31 40.42 -9.85
C TYR A 175 -16.06 40.09 -8.55
N ARG A 176 -16.82 38.99 -8.55
CA ARG A 176 -17.47 38.46 -7.35
C ARG A 176 -16.81 37.15 -6.96
N ASP A 177 -16.62 36.95 -5.65
CA ASP A 177 -16.18 35.66 -5.13
C ASP A 177 -17.31 34.63 -5.24
N ILE A 178 -17.00 33.45 -5.76
CA ILE A 178 -17.90 32.30 -5.80
C ILE A 178 -17.36 31.23 -4.87
N TYR A 179 -18.11 30.94 -3.81
CA TYR A 179 -17.78 29.87 -2.86
C TYR A 179 -18.63 28.64 -3.15
N TYR A 180 -17.98 27.53 -3.51
CA TYR A 180 -18.62 26.24 -3.73
C TYR A 180 -18.09 25.23 -2.71
N ILE A 181 -18.97 24.71 -1.86
CA ILE A 181 -18.64 23.75 -0.80
C ILE A 181 -19.08 22.37 -1.27
N ILE A 182 -18.11 21.51 -1.63
CA ILE A 182 -18.34 20.11 -1.99
C ILE A 182 -17.77 19.25 -0.87
N LEU A 183 -18.60 18.41 -0.26
CA LEU A 183 -18.19 17.47 0.78
C LEU A 183 -18.04 16.08 0.16
N ASP A 184 -16.88 15.45 0.35
CA ASP A 184 -16.62 14.09 -0.16
C ASP A 184 -17.37 13.04 0.67
N GLY A 185 -18.00 12.08 -0.01
CA GLY A 185 -18.80 11.03 0.62
C GLY A 185 -19.99 11.51 1.48
N TYR A 186 -20.39 12.78 1.39
CA TYR A 186 -21.47 13.33 2.21
C TYR A 186 -22.84 12.98 1.63
N ALA A 187 -23.59 12.15 2.35
CA ALA A 187 -24.89 11.69 1.90
C ALA A 187 -25.97 12.78 2.01
N SER A 188 -27.07 12.60 1.26
CA SER A 188 -28.21 13.52 1.32
C SER A 188 -28.81 13.60 2.74
N THR A 189 -29.47 14.71 3.06
CA THR A 189 -30.18 14.90 4.34
C THR A 189 -31.13 13.74 4.65
N SER A 190 -31.86 13.23 3.66
CA SER A 190 -32.72 12.05 3.82
C SER A 190 -31.92 10.79 4.14
N THR A 191 -30.82 10.52 3.42
CA THR A 191 -30.01 9.33 3.66
C THR A 191 -29.37 9.37 5.05
N LEU A 192 -28.81 10.51 5.47
CA LEU A 192 -28.22 10.68 6.80
C LEU A 192 -29.25 10.42 7.90
N LYS A 193 -30.48 10.91 7.73
CA LYS A 193 -31.55 10.72 8.72
C LYS A 193 -32.09 9.29 8.73
N ASP A 194 -32.48 8.77 7.57
CA ASP A 194 -33.27 7.53 7.47
C ASP A 194 -32.40 6.28 7.54
N VAL A 195 -31.15 6.35 7.06
CA VAL A 195 -30.22 5.21 7.03
C VAL A 195 -29.20 5.31 8.17
N CYS A 196 -28.61 6.49 8.37
CA CYS A 196 -27.56 6.68 9.38
C CYS A 196 -28.10 7.10 10.75
N GLY A 197 -29.38 7.45 10.88
CA GLY A 197 -29.98 7.93 12.13
C GLY A 197 -29.46 9.30 12.59
N TYR A 198 -28.85 10.07 11.69
CA TYR A 198 -28.20 11.35 11.99
C TYR A 198 -28.97 12.53 11.38
N ASP A 199 -29.40 13.47 12.23
CA ASP A 199 -30.04 14.71 11.80
C ASP A 199 -29.01 15.82 11.57
N ASN A 200 -28.77 16.15 10.30
CA ASN A 200 -27.83 17.19 9.89
C ASN A 200 -28.46 18.58 9.73
N GLN A 201 -29.70 18.81 10.18
CA GLN A 201 -30.38 20.10 10.02
C GLN A 201 -29.58 21.29 10.56
N ASN A 202 -28.86 21.13 11.68
CA ASN A 202 -28.03 22.20 12.24
C ASN A 202 -26.95 22.69 11.25
N PHE A 203 -26.33 21.78 10.51
CA PHE A 203 -25.32 22.12 9.51
C PHE A 203 -25.93 22.83 8.30
N ASN A 204 -27.07 22.34 7.79
CA ASN A 204 -27.77 22.97 6.69
C ASN A 204 -28.27 24.38 7.06
N ASN A 205 -28.86 24.52 8.25
CA ASN A 205 -29.35 25.79 8.76
C ASN A 205 -28.20 26.79 8.95
N TYR A 206 -27.04 26.32 9.40
CA TYR A 206 -25.84 27.16 9.46
C TYR A 206 -25.45 27.69 8.08
N LEU A 207 -25.36 26.83 7.05
CA LEU A 207 -25.02 27.25 5.69
C LEU A 207 -26.06 28.23 5.12
N ILE A 208 -27.35 27.95 5.29
CA ILE A 208 -28.43 28.84 4.86
C ILE A 208 -28.35 30.19 5.58
N SER A 209 -28.07 30.21 6.89
CA SER A 209 -27.90 31.46 7.65
C SER A 209 -26.70 32.30 7.18
N LYS A 210 -25.72 31.66 6.54
CA LYS A 210 -24.56 32.30 5.91
C LYS A 210 -24.82 32.71 4.46
N GLY A 211 -26.04 32.53 3.95
CA GLY A 211 -26.44 32.90 2.59
C GLY A 211 -26.14 31.84 1.53
N PHE A 212 -25.68 30.64 1.92
CA PHE A 212 -25.46 29.56 0.97
C PHE A 212 -26.77 28.94 0.51
N TYR A 213 -26.84 28.62 -0.78
CA TYR A 213 -27.89 27.77 -1.33
C TYR A 213 -27.59 26.30 -1.04
N VAL A 214 -28.48 25.63 -0.31
CA VAL A 214 -28.38 24.19 -0.01
C VAL A 214 -29.39 23.41 -0.86
N ALA A 215 -28.88 22.68 -1.86
CA ALA A 215 -29.69 21.91 -2.81
C ALA A 215 -30.15 20.56 -2.22
N SER A 216 -31.16 20.59 -1.34
CA SER A 216 -31.60 19.42 -0.55
C SER A 216 -32.11 18.21 -1.34
N LYS A 217 -32.47 18.39 -2.62
CA LYS A 217 -32.96 17.33 -3.52
C LYS A 217 -32.04 17.06 -4.72
N SER A 218 -30.81 17.58 -4.68
CA SER A 218 -29.84 17.32 -5.75
C SER A 218 -29.41 15.85 -5.77
N GLN A 219 -29.11 15.34 -6.96
CA GLN A 219 -28.61 13.99 -7.17
C GLN A 219 -27.35 14.04 -8.04
N SER A 220 -26.38 13.18 -7.74
CA SER A 220 -25.23 13.00 -8.60
C SER A 220 -25.57 12.03 -9.74
N ASN A 221 -24.99 12.26 -10.92
CA ASN A 221 -25.13 11.32 -12.05
C ASN A 221 -24.51 9.95 -11.73
N TYR A 222 -23.48 9.94 -10.86
CA TYR A 222 -22.78 8.75 -10.41
C TYR A 222 -22.58 8.81 -8.89
N PRO A 223 -22.80 7.71 -8.15
CA PRO A 223 -22.76 7.70 -6.69
C PRO A 223 -21.33 7.60 -6.11
N MET A 224 -20.31 7.49 -6.96
CA MET A 224 -18.93 7.22 -6.53
C MET A 224 -17.94 8.01 -7.38
N THR A 225 -16.94 8.58 -6.72
CA THR A 225 -15.72 9.09 -7.36
C THR A 225 -14.85 7.90 -7.75
N PHE A 226 -14.49 7.78 -9.03
CA PHE A 226 -13.48 6.82 -9.46
C PHE A 226 -12.10 7.37 -9.12
N LEU A 227 -11.32 6.59 -8.39
CA LEU A 227 -9.92 6.85 -8.00
C LEU A 227 -8.99 5.91 -8.75
#